data_AF-A0AAD0E7S4-F1
#
_entry.id   AF-A0AAD0E7S4-F1
#
_cell.length_a   1.000
_cell.length_b   1.000
_cell.length_c   1.000
_cell.angle_alpha   90.00
_cell.angle_beta   90.00
_cell.angle_gamma   90.00
#
_symmetry.space_group_name_H-M   'P 1'
#
loop_
_entity.id
_entity.type
_entity.pdbx_description
1 polymer ?
#
loop_
_entity_poly.entity_id
_entity_poly.type
_entity_poly.pdbx_seq_one_letter_code
_entity_poly.pdbx_strand_id
1 'polypeptide(L)'
;MRKRKRQHTAKKRKEFSWNKFLVVFILFFSLLIGGVLYVRKYYPAHYQRILNKVFLSKTNIDYENKRIERISYNYRTKTFGIDLSHYQERNDIVWDSLYLERGNIPLKFAIFRATMGNNTRDKNFHYFWEQARKQKLVRGAYHFYRPDEDPVQQATSYLQTITLEKGDFLPILDIEKLPKKKKVKQYLQDIQVWLDIVEKKYGRKPIIYTYISFYNDYLHDKFKNYPLWIANYNNVLTPTHIHNWKMWQFTENGITPGSKVKIDLNIYNGSEEQMQELLIQK
;
A
#
# COMPACT_ATOMS: atom_id res chain seq x y z
N MET A 1 87.97 20.43 -26.95
CA MET A 1 87.04 19.29 -26.90
C MET A 1 85.86 19.59 -25.98
N ARG A 2 84.64 19.55 -26.55
CA ARG A 2 83.27 19.45 -25.99
C ARG A 2 82.98 19.94 -24.55
N LYS A 3 82.36 21.13 -24.43
CA LYS A 3 81.44 21.46 -23.32
C LYS A 3 80.06 20.84 -23.61
N ARG A 4 79.67 19.82 -22.85
CA ARG A 4 78.33 19.19 -22.87
C ARG A 4 77.28 20.21 -22.37
N LYS A 5 76.35 20.63 -23.25
CA LYS A 5 75.10 21.29 -22.85
C LYS A 5 74.23 20.26 -22.10
N ARG A 6 73.96 20.49 -20.82
CA ARG A 6 72.88 19.80 -20.10
C ARG A 6 71.54 20.33 -20.64
N GLN A 7 70.79 19.50 -21.36
CA GLN A 7 69.39 19.76 -21.65
C GLN A 7 68.58 19.52 -20.37
N HIS A 8 68.00 20.58 -19.81
CA HIS A 8 66.89 20.44 -18.87
C HIS A 8 65.64 20.08 -19.67
N THR A 9 65.24 18.80 -19.62
CA THR A 9 63.91 18.40 -20.06
C THR A 9 62.90 18.86 -19.00
N ALA A 10 62.20 19.95 -19.28
CA ALA A 10 61.06 20.39 -18.48
C ALA A 10 59.96 19.31 -18.57
N LYS A 11 59.68 18.64 -17.45
CA LYS A 11 58.58 17.68 -17.35
C LYS A 11 57.26 18.46 -17.47
N LYS A 12 56.66 18.50 -18.67
CA LYS A 12 55.33 19.11 -18.89
C LYS A 12 54.33 18.49 -17.90
N ARG A 13 53.90 19.24 -16.88
CA ARG A 13 52.70 18.90 -16.11
C ARG A 13 51.52 19.00 -17.08
N LYS A 14 50.82 17.90 -17.32
CA LYS A 14 49.52 17.92 -18.03
C LYS A 14 48.57 18.79 -17.21
N GLU A 15 48.26 19.98 -17.69
CA GLU A 15 47.20 20.81 -17.10
C GLU A 15 45.87 20.08 -17.23
N PHE A 16 45.19 19.91 -16.10
CA PHE A 16 43.87 19.30 -16.03
C PHE A 16 42.86 20.24 -16.71
N SER A 17 42.28 19.79 -17.82
CA SER A 17 41.35 20.61 -18.60
C SER A 17 39.97 20.61 -17.94
N TRP A 18 39.74 21.60 -17.08
CA TRP A 18 38.47 21.83 -16.39
C TRP A 18 37.26 21.85 -17.35
N ASN A 19 37.43 22.41 -18.55
CA ASN A 19 36.36 22.45 -19.55
C ASN A 19 35.95 21.05 -20.05
N LYS A 20 36.92 20.14 -20.23
CA LYS A 20 36.63 18.75 -20.61
C LYS A 20 35.95 18.00 -19.48
N PHE A 21 36.35 18.25 -18.23
CA PHE A 21 35.69 17.68 -17.06
C PHE A 21 34.25 18.18 -16.93
N LEU A 22 34.01 19.49 -17.10
CA LEU A 22 32.68 20.10 -17.05
C LEU A 22 31.73 19.53 -18.12
N VAL A 23 32.21 19.35 -19.35
CA VAL A 23 31.40 18.76 -20.43
C VAL A 23 31.03 17.30 -20.11
N VAL A 24 31.97 16.49 -19.65
CA VAL A 24 31.70 15.10 -19.24
C VAL A 24 30.75 15.06 -18.04
N PHE A 25 30.90 15.98 -17.09
CA PHE A 25 30.03 16.09 -15.92
C PHE A 25 28.59 16.44 -16.29
N ILE A 26 28.39 17.41 -17.19
CA ILE A 26 27.07 17.80 -17.69
C ILE A 26 26.41 16.64 -18.46
N LEU A 27 27.16 15.95 -19.31
CA LEU A 27 26.64 14.78 -20.06
C LEU A 27 26.26 13.63 -19.13
N PHE A 28 27.03 13.39 -18.08
CA PHE A 28 26.71 12.39 -17.07
C PHE A 28 25.42 12.75 -16.31
N PHE A 29 25.28 14.01 -15.87
CA PHE A 29 24.08 14.48 -15.16
C PHE A 29 22.84 14.48 -16.04
N SER A 30 22.94 14.85 -17.31
CA SER A 30 21.81 14.81 -18.24
C SER A 30 21.35 13.38 -18.53
N LEU A 31 22.28 12.43 -18.65
CA LEU A 31 21.97 10.99 -18.72
C LEU A 31 21.30 10.48 -17.44
N LEU A 32 21.78 10.92 -16.27
CA LEU A 32 21.19 10.58 -14.98
C LEU A 32 19.76 11.11 -14.85
N ILE A 33 19.53 12.37 -15.19
CA ILE A 33 18.20 12.99 -15.20
C ILE A 33 17.29 12.28 -16.21
N GLY A 34 17.78 12.00 -17.41
CA GLY A 34 17.04 11.26 -18.44
C GLY A 34 16.65 9.86 -17.98
N GLY A 35 17.58 9.14 -17.34
CA GLY A 35 17.32 7.83 -16.74
C GLY A 35 16.29 7.88 -15.60
N VAL A 36 16.38 8.88 -14.72
CA VAL A 36 15.41 9.10 -13.64
C VAL A 36 14.01 9.39 -14.20
N LEU A 37 13.90 10.27 -15.21
CA LEU A 37 12.63 10.58 -15.88
C LEU A 37 12.06 9.37 -16.63
N TYR A 38 12.92 8.55 -17.25
CA TYR A 38 12.54 7.31 -17.91
C TYR A 38 11.97 6.28 -16.92
N VAL A 39 12.67 6.03 -15.82
CA VAL A 39 12.20 5.13 -14.75
C VAL A 39 10.90 5.67 -14.12
N ARG A 40 10.77 6.98 -13.92
CA ARG A 40 9.52 7.62 -13.46
C ARG A 40 8.34 7.36 -14.39
N LYS A 41 8.56 7.43 -15.71
CA LYS A 41 7.51 7.29 -16.72
C LYS A 41 7.09 5.85 -16.97
N TYR A 42 8.04 4.92 -17.02
CA TYR A 42 7.80 3.54 -17.45
C TYR A 42 7.79 2.50 -16.31
N TYR A 43 8.42 2.81 -15.18
CA TYR A 43 8.50 1.94 -14.00
C TYR A 43 8.13 2.70 -12.71
N PRO A 44 6.92 3.28 -12.62
CA PRO A 44 6.54 4.16 -11.51
C PRO A 44 6.65 3.50 -10.13
N ALA A 45 6.38 2.20 -10.01
CA ALA A 45 6.56 1.46 -8.77
C ALA A 45 8.04 1.35 -8.33
N HIS A 46 8.95 1.15 -9.28
CA HIS A 46 10.40 1.11 -8.99
C HIS A 46 10.96 2.51 -8.71
N TYR A 47 10.48 3.53 -9.43
CA TYR A 47 10.78 4.93 -9.15
C TYR A 47 10.37 5.31 -7.72
N GLN A 48 9.12 5.00 -7.35
CA GLN A 48 8.61 5.24 -6.01
C GLN A 48 9.41 4.45 -4.96
N ARG A 49 9.80 3.21 -5.27
CA ARG A 49 10.66 2.40 -4.38
C ARG A 49 12.04 3.01 -4.17
N ILE A 50 12.68 3.55 -5.20
CA ILE A 50 13.99 4.22 -5.09
C ILE A 50 13.83 5.51 -4.29
N LEU A 51 12.82 6.33 -4.58
CA LEU A 51 12.53 7.53 -3.80
C LEU A 51 12.27 7.19 -2.33
N ASN A 52 11.43 6.19 -2.05
CA ASN A 52 11.13 5.73 -0.71
C ASN A 52 12.40 5.28 0.02
N LYS A 53 13.27 4.51 -0.64
CA LYS A 53 14.52 4.03 -0.03
C LYS A 53 15.54 5.15 0.25
N VAL A 54 15.53 6.22 -0.56
CA VAL A 54 16.48 7.35 -0.45
C VAL A 54 15.97 8.46 0.47
N PHE A 55 14.65 8.66 0.57
CA PHE A 55 14.04 9.80 1.29
C PHE A 55 13.19 9.42 2.52
N LEU A 56 13.01 8.13 2.85
CA LEU A 56 12.31 7.74 4.09
C LEU A 56 13.22 7.92 5.32
N SER A 57 13.33 9.16 5.78
CA SER A 57 13.31 9.36 7.22
C SER A 57 11.93 8.89 7.73
N LYS A 58 11.89 8.22 8.89
CA LYS A 58 10.64 7.91 9.62
C LYS A 58 9.93 9.17 10.14
N THR A 59 9.93 10.26 9.39
CA THR A 59 9.40 11.53 9.85
C THR A 59 8.23 11.93 8.99
N ASN A 60 7.12 12.19 9.65
CA ASN A 60 6.04 12.97 9.09
C ASN A 60 6.28 14.45 9.38
N ILE A 61 5.60 15.30 8.62
CA ILE A 61 5.41 16.69 9.05
C ILE A 61 4.60 16.70 10.36
N ASP A 62 4.86 17.69 11.22
CA ASP A 62 4.21 17.83 12.54
C ASP A 62 2.69 17.77 12.45
N TYR A 63 2.11 18.39 11.42
CA TYR A 63 0.68 18.35 11.14
C TYR A 63 0.13 16.92 11.03
N GLU A 64 0.81 16.04 10.29
CA GLU A 64 0.35 14.67 10.09
C GLU A 64 0.52 13.83 11.36
N ASN A 65 1.59 14.04 12.13
CA ASN A 65 1.74 13.40 13.44
C ASN A 65 0.59 13.78 14.38
N LYS A 66 0.28 15.07 14.51
CA LYS A 66 -0.84 15.56 15.34
C LYS A 66 -2.18 15.01 14.88
N ARG A 67 -2.38 14.85 13.56
CA ARG A 67 -3.60 14.27 13.00
C ARG A 67 -3.74 12.79 13.39
N ILE A 68 -2.68 12.01 13.20
CA ILE A 68 -2.63 10.57 13.56
C ILE A 68 -2.83 10.39 15.07
N GLU A 69 -2.13 11.16 15.91
CA GLU A 69 -2.26 11.10 17.38
C GLU A 69 -3.68 11.44 17.82
N ARG A 70 -4.28 12.51 17.25
CA ARG A 70 -5.66 12.88 17.59
C ARG A 70 -6.66 11.79 17.20
N ILE A 71 -6.53 11.19 16.01
CA ILE A 71 -7.42 10.10 15.59
C ILE A 71 -7.23 8.88 16.49
N SER A 72 -5.98 8.48 16.73
CA SER A 72 -5.62 7.33 17.57
C SER A 72 -6.20 7.47 18.98
N TYR A 73 -6.07 8.66 19.59
CA TYR A 73 -6.62 8.95 20.91
C TYR A 73 -8.15 8.89 20.95
N ASN A 74 -8.83 9.43 19.94
CA ASN A 74 -10.31 9.41 19.87
C ASN A 74 -10.87 8.00 19.66
N TYR A 75 -10.10 7.13 18.99
CA TYR A 75 -10.48 5.75 18.69
C TYR A 75 -9.75 4.72 19.56
N ARG A 76 -9.11 5.12 20.66
CA ARG A 76 -8.28 4.23 21.52
C ARG A 76 -8.99 3.01 22.10
N THR A 77 -10.33 3.03 22.14
CA THR A 77 -11.17 1.90 22.59
C THR A 77 -11.59 0.96 21.46
N LYS A 78 -11.23 1.30 20.22
CA LYS A 78 -11.47 0.51 19.02
C LYS A 78 -10.24 -0.31 18.66
N THR A 79 -10.42 -1.22 17.73
CA THR A 79 -9.35 -2.11 17.30
C THR A 79 -8.56 -1.51 16.14
N PHE A 80 -7.23 -1.46 16.28
CA PHE A 80 -6.34 -0.96 15.24
C PHE A 80 -5.66 -2.09 14.48
N GLY A 81 -5.27 -1.80 13.25
CA GLY A 81 -4.52 -2.71 12.40
C GLY A 81 -3.82 -2.00 11.27
N ILE A 82 -3.20 -2.79 10.42
CA ILE A 82 -2.41 -2.32 9.27
C ILE A 82 -2.89 -3.02 8.01
N ASP A 83 -2.56 -2.45 6.85
CA ASP A 83 -2.58 -3.20 5.61
C ASP A 83 -1.27 -3.03 4.84
N LEU A 84 -0.86 -4.08 4.12
CA LEU A 84 0.41 -4.15 3.40
C LEU A 84 0.25 -4.77 2.02
N SER A 85 1.16 -4.43 1.12
CA SER A 85 1.28 -5.03 -0.21
C SER A 85 2.75 -5.20 -0.61
N HIS A 86 3.01 -5.46 -1.88
CA HIS A 86 4.34 -5.50 -2.48
C HIS A 86 5.18 -4.22 -2.30
N TYR A 87 4.57 -3.09 -1.93
CA TYR A 87 5.27 -1.84 -1.70
C TYR A 87 6.13 -1.91 -0.43
N GLN A 88 5.73 -2.71 0.54
CA GLN A 88 6.51 -3.02 1.73
C GLN A 88 7.33 -4.29 1.49
N GLU A 89 8.62 -4.25 1.82
CA GLU A 89 9.49 -5.41 1.76
C GLU A 89 9.44 -6.20 3.07
N ARG A 90 9.83 -7.48 3.01
CA ARG A 90 9.78 -8.40 4.16
C ARG A 90 10.53 -7.90 5.38
N ASN A 91 11.65 -7.21 5.14
CA ASN A 91 12.55 -6.69 6.17
C ASN A 91 12.14 -5.29 6.66
N ASP A 92 11.11 -4.69 6.06
CA ASP A 92 10.59 -3.40 6.50
C ASP A 92 9.72 -3.56 7.76
N ILE A 93 9.16 -4.75 7.99
CA ILE A 93 8.24 -5.03 9.09
C ILE A 93 8.92 -5.88 10.16
N VAL A 94 8.85 -5.38 11.40
CA VAL A 94 9.30 -6.01 12.64
C VAL A 94 8.05 -6.38 13.43
N TRP A 95 7.64 -7.63 13.27
CA TRP A 95 6.30 -8.15 13.59
C TRP A 95 5.96 -8.18 15.09
N ASP A 96 6.97 -8.34 15.94
CA ASP A 96 6.86 -8.33 17.40
C ASP A 96 6.74 -6.91 17.99
N SER A 97 6.81 -5.87 17.15
CA SER A 97 6.82 -4.47 17.57
C SER A 97 5.71 -3.63 16.93
N LEU A 98 4.56 -4.23 16.63
CA LEU A 98 3.42 -3.59 15.96
C LEU A 98 2.48 -2.85 16.95
N TYR A 99 2.81 -1.59 17.22
CA TYR A 99 2.06 -0.72 18.15
C TYR A 99 1.94 0.73 17.64
N LEU A 100 0.89 1.44 18.06
CA LEU A 100 0.75 2.89 17.92
C LEU A 100 1.04 3.60 19.26
N GLU A 101 1.08 4.93 19.22
CA GLU A 101 1.25 5.79 20.40
C GLU A 101 2.40 5.36 21.31
N ARG A 102 3.58 5.13 20.72
CA ARG A 102 4.80 4.73 21.44
C ARG A 102 4.68 3.43 22.25
N GLY A 103 3.80 2.51 21.84
CA GLY A 103 3.65 1.20 22.48
C GLY A 103 2.33 0.99 23.22
N ASN A 104 1.49 2.02 23.35
CA ASN A 104 0.29 1.95 24.17
C ASN A 104 -0.89 1.25 23.49
N ILE A 105 -0.96 1.29 22.16
CA ILE A 105 -2.07 0.72 21.39
C ILE A 105 -1.55 -0.44 20.53
N PRO A 106 -1.85 -1.70 20.87
CA PRO A 106 -1.45 -2.83 20.04
C PRO A 106 -2.24 -2.87 18.74
N LEU A 107 -1.55 -3.22 17.65
CA LEU A 107 -2.21 -3.61 16.42
C LEU A 107 -2.71 -5.06 16.56
N LYS A 108 -3.97 -5.30 16.18
CA LYS A 108 -4.65 -6.59 16.39
C LYS A 108 -5.01 -7.30 15.09
N PHE A 109 -4.95 -6.59 13.98
CA PHE A 109 -5.20 -7.18 12.67
C PHE A 109 -4.24 -6.66 11.62
N ALA A 110 -4.05 -7.44 10.57
CA ALA A 110 -3.27 -7.08 9.40
C ALA A 110 -3.92 -7.63 8.12
N ILE A 111 -4.08 -6.75 7.13
CA ILE A 111 -4.70 -7.07 5.85
C ILE A 111 -3.64 -7.01 4.75
N PHE A 112 -3.66 -7.96 3.81
CA PHE A 112 -2.59 -8.11 2.83
C PHE A 112 -3.14 -8.22 1.43
N ARG A 113 -2.47 -7.57 0.47
CA ARG A 113 -2.80 -7.78 -0.94
C ARG A 113 -2.45 -9.21 -1.32
N ALA A 114 -3.43 -9.99 -1.73
CA ALA A 114 -3.21 -11.33 -2.26
C ALA A 114 -2.98 -11.29 -3.77
N THR A 115 -3.85 -10.59 -4.48
CA THR A 115 -3.90 -10.59 -5.94
C THR A 115 -4.28 -9.22 -6.51
N MET A 116 -4.00 -9.03 -7.79
CA MET A 116 -4.33 -7.84 -8.55
C MET A 116 -4.66 -8.22 -10.00
N GLY A 117 -5.85 -7.84 -10.47
CA GLY A 117 -6.29 -8.18 -11.82
C GLY A 117 -6.30 -9.69 -12.07
N ASN A 118 -6.31 -10.10 -13.34
CA ASN A 118 -6.50 -11.50 -13.69
C ASN A 118 -5.36 -12.40 -13.18
N ASN A 119 -4.10 -11.96 -13.26
CA ASN A 119 -2.96 -12.89 -13.17
C ASN A 119 -1.81 -12.42 -12.28
N THR A 120 -1.97 -11.35 -11.48
CA THR A 120 -0.87 -10.89 -10.61
C THR A 120 -1.09 -11.34 -9.17
N ARG A 121 -0.12 -12.08 -8.62
CA ARG A 121 -0.03 -12.39 -7.19
C ARG A 121 0.96 -11.46 -6.51
N ASP A 122 0.69 -11.08 -5.27
CA ASP A 122 1.63 -10.27 -4.52
C ASP A 122 2.80 -11.13 -4.02
N LYS A 123 4.03 -10.73 -4.36
CA LYS A 123 5.27 -11.46 -4.04
C LYS A 123 5.52 -11.66 -2.54
N ASN A 124 4.94 -10.80 -1.71
CA ASN A 124 5.16 -10.81 -0.26
C ASN A 124 3.98 -11.40 0.51
N PHE A 125 2.86 -11.71 -0.16
CA PHE A 125 1.62 -12.17 0.47
C PHE A 125 1.83 -13.33 1.44
N HIS A 126 2.32 -14.48 0.97
CA HIS A 126 2.46 -15.67 1.81
C HIS A 126 3.40 -15.44 3.01
N TYR A 127 4.46 -14.64 2.83
CA TYR A 127 5.34 -14.31 3.94
C TYR A 127 4.60 -13.49 5.01
N PHE A 128 3.93 -12.40 4.60
CA PHE A 128 3.17 -11.57 5.53
C PHE A 128 2.01 -12.33 6.20
N TRP A 129 1.32 -13.17 5.43
CA TRP A 129 0.24 -14.02 5.89
C TRP A 129 0.66 -14.96 7.04
N GLU A 130 1.82 -15.61 6.90
CA GLU A 130 2.36 -16.50 7.92
C GLU A 130 2.92 -15.74 9.13
N GLN A 131 3.54 -14.58 8.93
CA GLN A 131 4.03 -13.77 10.05
C GLN A 131 2.87 -13.24 10.92
N ALA A 132 1.79 -12.79 10.29
CA ALA A 132 0.59 -12.36 11.01
C ALA A 132 -0.03 -13.49 11.83
N ARG A 133 -0.08 -14.72 11.28
CA ARG A 133 -0.53 -15.91 12.01
C ARG A 133 0.33 -16.16 13.26
N LYS A 134 1.66 -16.09 13.14
CA LYS A 134 2.59 -16.28 14.27
C LYS A 134 2.39 -15.26 15.39
N GLN A 135 2.07 -14.02 15.04
CA GLN A 135 1.77 -12.95 16.00
C GLN A 135 0.32 -12.96 16.50
N LYS A 136 -0.49 -13.95 16.09
CA LYS A 136 -1.92 -14.06 16.45
C LYS A 136 -2.74 -12.83 16.04
N LEU A 137 -2.34 -12.16 14.96
CA LEU A 137 -3.13 -11.10 14.36
C LEU A 137 -4.30 -11.71 13.59
N VAL A 138 -5.46 -11.06 13.63
CA VAL A 138 -6.54 -11.34 12.67
C VAL A 138 -6.05 -10.96 11.28
N ARG A 139 -6.16 -11.88 10.31
CA ARG A 139 -5.59 -11.71 8.97
C ARG A 139 -6.69 -11.42 7.99
N GLY A 140 -6.45 -10.56 7.01
CA GLY A 140 -7.36 -10.36 5.88
C GLY A 140 -6.61 -10.32 4.56
N ALA A 141 -7.29 -10.70 3.48
CA ALA A 141 -6.69 -10.75 2.16
C ALA A 141 -7.54 -9.96 1.17
N TYR A 142 -6.93 -9.02 0.45
CA TYR A 142 -7.63 -8.23 -0.56
C TYR A 142 -7.19 -8.51 -1.98
N HIS A 143 -8.12 -8.31 -2.90
CA HIS A 143 -7.91 -8.30 -4.34
C HIS A 143 -7.97 -6.86 -4.86
N PHE A 144 -6.88 -6.36 -5.47
CA PHE A 144 -6.90 -5.08 -6.15
C PHE A 144 -7.61 -5.21 -7.50
N TYR A 145 -8.81 -4.65 -7.62
CA TYR A 145 -9.64 -4.78 -8.81
C TYR A 145 -9.06 -3.98 -9.99
N ARG A 146 -9.02 -4.61 -11.16
CA ARG A 146 -8.65 -4.00 -12.44
C ARG A 146 -9.90 -3.82 -13.28
N PRO A 147 -10.36 -2.56 -13.45
CA PRO A 147 -11.63 -2.28 -14.10
C PRO A 147 -11.76 -2.90 -15.47
N ASP A 148 -10.79 -2.75 -16.37
CA ASP A 148 -10.88 -3.21 -17.77
C ASP A 148 -10.42 -4.66 -18.00
N GLU A 149 -10.37 -5.47 -16.95
CA GLU A 149 -10.04 -6.89 -17.00
C GLU A 149 -11.28 -7.76 -16.72
N ASP A 150 -11.15 -9.08 -16.90
CA ASP A 150 -12.27 -10.03 -16.81
C ASP A 150 -12.64 -10.30 -15.34
N PRO A 151 -13.89 -10.05 -14.90
CA PRO A 151 -14.25 -10.19 -13.49
C PRO A 151 -14.22 -11.64 -12.98
N VAL A 152 -14.48 -12.62 -13.85
CA VAL A 152 -14.48 -14.04 -13.48
C VAL A 152 -13.04 -14.53 -13.26
N GLN A 153 -12.11 -14.14 -14.12
CA GLN A 153 -10.69 -14.43 -13.96
C GLN A 153 -10.10 -13.74 -12.73
N GLN A 154 -10.48 -12.50 -12.44
CA GLN A 154 -10.10 -11.80 -11.21
C GLN A 154 -10.56 -12.56 -9.95
N ALA A 155 -11.82 -13.00 -9.91
CA ALA A 155 -12.35 -13.78 -8.80
C ALA A 155 -11.65 -15.14 -8.68
N THR A 156 -11.42 -15.81 -9.81
CA THR A 156 -10.70 -17.09 -9.87
C THR A 156 -9.27 -16.94 -9.36
N SER A 157 -8.57 -15.89 -9.75
CA SER A 157 -7.21 -15.57 -9.32
C SER A 157 -7.11 -15.42 -7.80
N TYR A 158 -8.06 -14.68 -7.22
CA TYR A 158 -8.16 -14.51 -5.77
C TYR A 158 -8.40 -15.87 -5.08
N LEU A 159 -9.42 -16.62 -5.51
CA LEU A 159 -9.79 -17.90 -4.90
C LEU A 159 -8.76 -19.02 -5.07
N GLN A 160 -7.94 -18.97 -6.13
CA GLN A 160 -6.83 -19.92 -6.32
C GLN A 160 -5.59 -19.55 -5.50
N THR A 161 -5.45 -18.28 -5.10
CA THR A 161 -4.28 -17.81 -4.34
C THR A 161 -4.48 -17.99 -2.85
N ILE A 162 -5.73 -17.87 -2.36
CA ILE A 162 -6.03 -17.99 -0.94
C ILE A 162 -7.25 -18.85 -0.66
N THR A 163 -7.11 -19.69 0.37
CA THR A 163 -8.22 -20.25 1.14
C THR A 163 -8.24 -19.57 2.51
N LEU A 164 -9.29 -18.81 2.79
CA LEU A 164 -9.49 -18.19 4.10
C LEU A 164 -9.99 -19.25 5.09
N GLU A 165 -9.49 -19.17 6.32
CA GLU A 165 -9.81 -20.08 7.41
C GLU A 165 -10.68 -19.37 8.45
N LYS A 166 -11.32 -20.12 9.33
CA LYS A 166 -12.05 -19.56 10.48
C LYS A 166 -11.17 -18.57 11.25
N GLY A 167 -11.70 -17.37 11.48
CA GLY A 167 -10.99 -16.29 12.17
C GLY A 167 -10.22 -15.33 11.24
N ASP A 168 -10.10 -15.62 9.95
CA ASP A 168 -9.66 -14.62 8.97
C ASP A 168 -10.81 -13.67 8.63
N PHE A 169 -10.49 -12.44 8.22
CA PHE A 169 -11.48 -11.52 7.66
C PHE A 169 -12.18 -12.12 6.43
N LEU A 170 -13.43 -11.71 6.23
CA LEU A 170 -14.15 -11.92 4.98
C LEU A 170 -13.32 -11.45 3.79
N PRO A 171 -13.54 -12.01 2.58
CA PRO A 171 -12.85 -11.57 1.38
C PRO A 171 -12.98 -10.07 1.16
N ILE A 172 -11.91 -9.41 0.72
CA ILE A 172 -11.90 -7.97 0.52
C ILE A 172 -11.71 -7.66 -0.97
N LEU A 173 -12.61 -6.85 -1.54
CA LEU A 173 -12.46 -6.29 -2.88
C LEU A 173 -12.06 -4.83 -2.79
N ASP A 174 -10.88 -4.51 -3.31
CA ASP A 174 -10.34 -3.15 -3.38
C ASP A 174 -10.69 -2.52 -4.73
N ILE A 175 -11.46 -1.43 -4.68
CA ILE A 175 -12.05 -0.74 -5.83
C ILE A 175 -11.69 0.75 -5.80
N GLU A 176 -10.70 1.14 -6.61
CA GLU A 176 -10.18 2.52 -6.58
C GLU A 176 -10.25 3.27 -7.91
N LYS A 177 -10.60 2.61 -9.03
CA LYS A 177 -10.41 3.16 -10.37
C LYS A 177 -11.63 2.94 -11.26
N LEU A 178 -11.93 3.93 -12.10
CA LEU A 178 -12.90 3.77 -13.17
C LEU A 178 -12.32 2.98 -14.36
N PRO A 179 -13.17 2.32 -15.15
CA PRO A 179 -12.77 1.73 -16.42
C PRO A 179 -12.38 2.81 -17.43
N LYS A 180 -11.46 2.48 -18.33
CA LYS A 180 -11.12 3.30 -19.50
C LYS A 180 -11.86 2.83 -20.76
N LYS A 181 -12.21 1.55 -20.84
CA LYS A 181 -12.72 0.92 -22.07
C LYS A 181 -14.22 0.62 -22.04
N LYS A 182 -14.86 0.64 -20.87
CA LYS A 182 -16.28 0.30 -20.71
C LYS A 182 -17.05 1.37 -19.93
N LYS A 183 -18.37 1.37 -20.14
CA LYS A 183 -19.30 2.26 -19.44
C LYS A 183 -19.35 1.89 -17.95
N VAL A 184 -19.57 2.89 -17.09
CA VAL A 184 -19.70 2.71 -15.63
C VAL A 184 -20.76 1.65 -15.28
N LYS A 185 -21.91 1.65 -15.97
CA LYS A 185 -22.96 0.64 -15.76
C LYS A 185 -22.46 -0.81 -15.91
N GLN A 186 -21.68 -1.08 -16.97
CA GLN A 186 -21.10 -2.40 -17.20
C GLN A 186 -20.05 -2.72 -16.12
N TYR A 187 -19.19 -1.76 -15.81
CA TYR A 187 -18.18 -1.91 -14.77
C TYR A 187 -18.77 -2.28 -13.39
N LEU A 188 -19.89 -1.66 -13.01
CA LEU A 188 -20.60 -2.01 -11.77
C LEU A 188 -21.23 -3.41 -11.84
N GLN A 189 -21.65 -3.88 -13.01
CA GLN A 189 -22.10 -5.26 -13.20
C GLN A 189 -20.93 -6.25 -13.05
N ASP A 190 -19.76 -5.91 -13.60
CA ASP A 190 -18.57 -6.76 -13.50
C ASP A 190 -18.05 -6.88 -12.06
N ILE A 191 -18.08 -5.77 -11.29
CA ILE A 191 -17.81 -5.83 -9.84
C ILE A 191 -18.79 -6.78 -9.15
N GLN A 192 -20.08 -6.72 -9.48
CA GLN A 192 -21.09 -7.60 -8.90
C GLN A 192 -20.79 -9.07 -9.22
N VAL A 193 -20.36 -9.39 -10.44
CA VAL A 193 -19.94 -10.75 -10.83
C VAL A 193 -18.80 -11.25 -9.94
N TRP A 194 -17.78 -10.42 -9.70
CA TRP A 194 -16.69 -10.80 -8.79
C TRP A 194 -17.21 -11.07 -7.37
N LEU A 195 -18.04 -10.16 -6.84
CA LEU A 195 -18.61 -10.27 -5.50
C LEU A 195 -19.45 -11.55 -5.35
N ASP A 196 -20.31 -11.86 -6.33
CA ASP A 196 -21.17 -13.04 -6.32
C ASP A 196 -20.37 -14.34 -6.31
N ILE A 197 -19.30 -14.43 -7.11
CA ILE A 197 -18.44 -15.63 -7.16
C ILE A 197 -17.78 -15.87 -5.81
N VAL A 198 -17.24 -14.82 -5.20
CA VAL A 198 -16.50 -14.91 -3.94
C VAL A 198 -17.45 -15.12 -2.76
N GLU A 199 -18.61 -14.45 -2.75
CA GLU A 199 -19.68 -14.68 -1.78
C GLU A 199 -20.17 -16.13 -1.81
N LYS A 200 -20.37 -16.70 -3.02
CA LYS A 200 -20.77 -18.10 -3.17
C LYS A 200 -19.77 -19.07 -2.54
N LYS A 201 -18.47 -18.77 -2.58
CA LYS A 201 -17.42 -19.61 -1.99
C LYS A 201 -17.45 -19.59 -0.46
N TYR A 202 -17.65 -18.41 0.14
CA TYR A 202 -17.50 -18.20 1.58
C TYR A 202 -18.84 -18.02 2.34
N GLY A 203 -19.97 -18.01 1.62
CA GLY A 203 -21.32 -17.89 2.20
C GLY A 203 -21.61 -16.55 2.88
N ARG A 204 -20.79 -15.53 2.61
CA ARG A 204 -20.79 -14.23 3.29
C ARG A 204 -20.38 -13.14 2.31
N LYS A 205 -21.06 -12.00 2.36
CA LYS A 205 -20.71 -10.80 1.57
C LYS A 205 -19.27 -10.36 1.80
N PRO A 206 -18.45 -10.21 0.73
CA PRO A 206 -17.14 -9.60 0.81
C PRO A 206 -17.18 -8.17 1.39
N ILE A 207 -16.08 -7.74 1.98
CA ILE A 207 -15.85 -6.35 2.38
C ILE A 207 -15.44 -5.55 1.13
N ILE A 208 -16.00 -4.35 0.95
CA ILE A 208 -15.58 -3.44 -0.11
C ILE A 208 -14.63 -2.40 0.49
N TYR A 209 -13.45 -2.28 -0.10
CA TYR A 209 -12.50 -1.21 0.15
C TYR A 209 -12.54 -0.17 -0.98
N THR A 210 -12.56 1.12 -0.62
CA THR A 210 -12.48 2.24 -1.58
C THR A 210 -12.24 3.59 -0.87
N TYR A 211 -11.95 4.64 -1.64
CA TYR A 211 -11.93 6.03 -1.13
C TYR A 211 -13.34 6.59 -0.92
N ILE A 212 -13.49 7.47 0.08
CA ILE A 212 -14.80 8.08 0.41
C ILE A 212 -15.48 8.79 -0.76
N SER A 213 -14.75 9.58 -1.56
CA SER A 213 -15.31 10.26 -2.72
C SER A 213 -15.76 9.26 -3.79
N PHE A 214 -14.91 8.28 -4.10
CA PHE A 214 -15.22 7.24 -5.08
C PHE A 214 -16.45 6.42 -4.70
N TYR A 215 -16.58 6.10 -3.40
CA TYR A 215 -17.76 5.41 -2.88
C TYR A 215 -19.04 6.21 -3.13
N ASN A 216 -19.03 7.49 -2.77
CA ASN A 216 -20.18 8.38 -2.92
C ASN A 216 -20.58 8.54 -4.39
N ASP A 217 -19.60 8.71 -5.27
CA ASP A 217 -19.84 9.06 -6.67
C ASP A 217 -20.29 7.85 -7.50
N TYR A 218 -19.84 6.63 -7.17
CA TYR A 218 -19.98 5.47 -8.07
C TYR A 218 -20.51 4.19 -7.44
N LEU A 219 -20.26 3.93 -6.15
CA LEU A 219 -20.47 2.60 -5.57
C LEU A 219 -21.66 2.53 -4.62
N HIS A 220 -21.96 3.61 -3.90
CA HIS A 220 -22.94 3.63 -2.81
C HIS A 220 -24.28 3.01 -3.21
N ASP A 221 -24.91 3.53 -4.28
CA ASP A 221 -26.28 3.15 -4.61
C ASP A 221 -26.45 1.66 -4.89
N LYS A 222 -25.43 1.04 -5.48
CA LYS A 222 -25.44 -0.39 -5.82
C LYS A 222 -24.94 -1.28 -4.67
N PHE A 223 -23.97 -0.81 -3.89
CA PHE A 223 -23.21 -1.64 -2.95
C PHE A 223 -23.39 -1.28 -1.46
N LYS A 224 -24.33 -0.39 -1.11
CA LYS A 224 -24.63 0.01 0.30
C LYS A 224 -24.90 -1.12 1.30
N ASN A 225 -25.24 -2.32 0.82
CA ASN A 225 -25.52 -3.48 1.66
C ASN A 225 -24.29 -4.39 1.91
N TYR A 226 -23.09 -3.99 1.44
CA TYR A 226 -21.84 -4.68 1.72
C TYR A 226 -21.12 -4.04 2.91
N PRO A 227 -20.37 -4.81 3.72
CA PRO A 227 -19.47 -4.24 4.72
C PRO A 227 -18.47 -3.28 4.06
N LEU A 228 -18.29 -2.10 4.65
CA LEU A 228 -17.51 -1.03 4.06
C LEU A 228 -16.21 -0.77 4.82
N TRP A 229 -15.08 -0.89 4.14
CA TRP A 229 -13.78 -0.38 4.55
C TRP A 229 -13.47 0.87 3.73
N ILE A 230 -13.34 2.02 4.39
CA ILE A 230 -13.24 3.30 3.69
C ILE A 230 -11.88 3.95 3.92
N ALA A 231 -11.26 4.44 2.84
CA ALA A 231 -10.10 5.30 2.93
C ALA A 231 -10.55 6.76 2.96
N ASN A 232 -10.14 7.48 4.01
CA ASN A 232 -10.32 8.92 4.12
C ASN A 232 -9.16 9.52 4.92
N TYR A 233 -8.22 10.15 4.22
CA TYR A 233 -7.01 10.73 4.82
C TYR A 233 -7.14 12.21 5.16
N ASN A 234 -8.33 12.78 4.98
CA ASN A 234 -8.58 14.17 5.31
C ASN A 234 -8.48 14.42 6.82
N ASN A 235 -8.49 15.70 7.19
CA ASN A 235 -8.45 16.14 8.59
C ASN A 235 -9.84 16.02 9.25
N VAL A 236 -10.33 14.81 9.41
CA VAL A 236 -11.66 14.50 9.94
C VAL A 236 -11.57 13.66 11.22
N LEU A 237 -12.61 13.69 12.03
CA LEU A 237 -12.74 12.81 13.21
C LEU A 237 -13.48 11.52 12.91
N THR A 238 -14.21 11.41 11.81
CA THR A 238 -14.85 10.18 11.33
C THR A 238 -14.74 10.17 9.81
N PRO A 239 -14.58 9.01 9.15
CA PRO A 239 -14.45 8.99 7.70
C PRO A 239 -15.72 9.46 6.98
N THR A 240 -16.88 9.32 7.63
CA THR A 240 -18.19 9.72 7.13
C THR A 240 -19.21 9.71 8.27
N HIS A 241 -20.24 10.54 8.17
CA HIS A 241 -21.39 10.57 9.08
C HIS A 241 -22.64 9.89 8.51
N ILE A 242 -22.64 9.59 7.21
CA ILE A 242 -23.82 9.13 6.48
C ILE A 242 -23.79 7.63 6.20
N HIS A 243 -22.59 7.04 6.07
CA HIS A 243 -22.45 5.63 5.73
C HIS A 243 -22.08 4.81 6.94
N ASN A 244 -22.67 3.61 7.03
CA ASN A 244 -22.29 2.62 8.02
C ASN A 244 -20.96 1.97 7.64
N TRP A 245 -19.85 2.58 8.03
CA TRP A 245 -18.51 2.06 7.82
C TRP A 245 -18.12 1.07 8.92
N LYS A 246 -17.45 -0.01 8.52
CA LYS A 246 -16.93 -1.04 9.43
C LYS A 246 -15.44 -0.88 9.69
N MET A 247 -14.70 -0.43 8.68
CA MET A 247 -13.27 -0.18 8.79
C MET A 247 -12.91 1.18 8.18
N TRP A 248 -11.88 1.83 8.71
CA TRP A 248 -11.38 3.12 8.24
C TRP A 248 -9.87 3.08 8.11
N GLN A 249 -9.38 3.24 6.89
CA GLN A 249 -7.98 3.57 6.64
C GLN A 249 -7.81 5.08 6.75
N PHE A 250 -7.19 5.53 7.83
CA PHE A 250 -7.14 6.95 8.18
C PHE A 250 -5.84 7.63 7.80
N THR A 251 -4.79 6.85 7.48
CA THR A 251 -3.52 7.37 6.97
C THR A 251 -2.76 6.29 6.19
N GLU A 252 -2.04 6.74 5.17
CA GLU A 252 -0.97 5.99 4.48
C GLU A 252 0.44 6.34 5.00
N ASN A 253 0.50 7.27 5.95
CA ASN A 253 1.73 7.83 6.52
C ASN A 253 1.97 7.34 7.95
N GLY A 254 1.42 6.18 8.32
CA GLY A 254 1.58 5.59 9.64
C GLY A 254 3.03 5.28 9.97
N ILE A 255 3.43 5.64 11.19
CA ILE A 255 4.75 5.29 11.74
C ILE A 255 4.52 4.46 13.00
N THR A 256 5.00 3.22 12.97
CA THR A 256 5.01 2.31 14.11
C THR A 256 6.46 1.91 14.43
N PRO A 257 6.82 1.62 15.70
CA PRO A 257 8.12 1.07 16.03
C PRO A 257 8.47 -0.15 15.15
N GLY A 258 7.48 -0.99 14.85
CA GLY A 258 7.58 -2.21 14.06
C GLY A 258 7.66 -2.02 12.54
N SER A 259 7.83 -0.79 12.04
CA SER A 259 7.99 -0.55 10.60
C SER A 259 9.14 0.38 10.32
N LYS A 260 9.95 0.05 9.31
CA LYS A 260 11.06 0.88 8.80
C LYS A 260 10.59 1.89 7.76
N VAL A 261 9.39 1.71 7.23
CA VAL A 261 8.76 2.56 6.23
C VAL A 261 7.42 3.08 6.75
N LYS A 262 6.84 4.06 6.06
CA LYS A 262 5.46 4.45 6.32
C LYS A 262 4.52 3.34 5.87
N ILE A 263 3.47 3.12 6.65
CA ILE A 263 2.47 2.06 6.40
C ILE A 263 1.06 2.59 6.59
N ASP A 264 0.12 1.88 6.01
CA ASP A 264 -1.29 2.19 6.11
C ASP A 264 -1.83 1.78 7.49
N LEU A 265 -2.55 2.68 8.16
CA LEU A 265 -3.16 2.43 9.47
C LEU A 265 -4.68 2.43 9.37
N ASN A 266 -5.26 1.44 10.05
CA ASN A 266 -6.67 1.13 9.99
C ASN A 266 -7.29 1.06 11.37
N ILE A 267 -8.57 1.41 11.44
CA ILE A 267 -9.44 1.23 12.58
C ILE A 267 -10.60 0.31 12.16
N TYR A 268 -10.86 -0.74 12.91
CA TYR A 268 -12.14 -1.44 12.89
C TYR A 268 -13.09 -0.74 13.88
N ASN A 269 -14.33 -0.44 13.47
CA ASN A 269 -15.31 0.32 14.26
C ASN A 269 -15.99 -0.52 15.36
N GLY A 270 -15.22 -1.32 16.09
CA GLY A 270 -15.69 -2.17 17.18
C GLY A 270 -14.53 -2.67 18.03
N SER A 271 -14.87 -3.49 19.02
CA SER A 271 -13.89 -4.25 19.81
C SER A 271 -13.38 -5.47 19.04
N GLU A 272 -12.33 -6.11 19.55
CA GLU A 272 -11.81 -7.39 19.02
C GLU A 272 -12.89 -8.49 19.02
N GLU A 273 -13.74 -8.54 20.04
CA GLU A 273 -14.87 -9.48 20.13
C GLU A 273 -15.94 -9.20 19.07
N GLN A 274 -16.28 -7.93 18.85
CA GLN A 274 -17.24 -7.53 17.83
C GLN A 274 -16.75 -7.82 16.41
N MET A 275 -15.44 -7.95 16.21
CA MET A 275 -14.84 -8.20 14.89
C MET A 275 -15.32 -9.49 14.26
N GLN A 276 -15.81 -10.46 15.05
CA GLN A 276 -16.38 -11.72 14.57
C GLN A 276 -17.44 -11.53 13.47
N GLU A 277 -18.16 -10.40 13.46
CA GLU A 277 -19.12 -10.10 12.38
C GLU A 277 -18.48 -10.06 10.99
N LEU A 278 -17.19 -9.69 10.92
CA LEU A 278 -16.38 -9.58 9.71
C LEU A 278 -15.44 -10.77 9.49
N LEU A 279 -15.57 -11.85 10.25
CA LEU A 279 -14.69 -13.01 10.12
C LEU A 279 -15.39 -14.21 9.48
N ILE A 280 -14.60 -15.05 8.84
CA ILE A 280 -14.99 -16.40 8.44
C ILE A 280 -15.33 -17.20 9.69
N GLN A 281 -16.50 -17.83 9.68
CA GLN A 281 -17.04 -18.55 10.84
C GLN A 281 -16.85 -20.07 10.75
N LYS A 282 -16.71 -20.60 9.53
CA LYS A 282 -16.58 -22.03 9.21
C LYS A 282 -15.70 -22.21 7.98
#